data_AF-A0A348HCP5-F1
#
_entry.id   AF-A0A348HCP5-F1
#
_cell.length_a   1.000
_cell.length_b   1.000
_cell.length_c   1.000
_cell.angle_alpha   90.00
_cell.angle_beta   90.00
_cell.angle_gamma   90.00
#
_symmetry.space_group_name_H-M   'P 1'
#
loop_
_entity.id
_entity.type
_entity.pdbx_description
1 polymer ?
#
loop_
_entity_poly.entity_id
_entity_poly.type
_entity_poly.pdbx_seq_one_letter_code
_entity_poly.pdbx_strand_id
1 'polypeptide(L)'
;MKGLDEFLLGTCRLAVQHILNYSTFRQLRLNESGWAPMYGRHSRFLETLLHPEEVLIFKGYSRALYEQLMANEPGVKVARYREHIVPMGYLIDQIETFLLDEENPMAPEEAARVMCRNLGIAYITVDEARYLDHECKLKICMPDEWCLKAGDPIERLRKGNIELVDKDGNAVTTLKMSFDY
;
A
#
# COMPACT_ATOMS: atom_id res chain seq x y z
N MET A 1 -6.92 16.77 -10.13
CA MET A 1 -6.26 15.46 -10.35
C MET A 1 -4.76 15.64 -10.54
N LYS A 2 -4.29 16.33 -11.60
CA LYS A 2 -2.84 16.51 -11.88
C LYS A 2 -1.95 16.90 -10.68
N GLY A 3 -2.35 17.89 -9.87
CA GLY A 3 -1.54 18.32 -8.72
C GLY A 3 -1.44 17.30 -7.57
N LEU A 4 -2.48 16.47 -7.37
CA LEU A 4 -2.43 15.39 -6.38
C LEU A 4 -1.53 14.24 -6.88
N ASP A 5 -1.67 13.87 -8.15
CA ASP A 5 -0.85 12.82 -8.76
C ASP A 5 0.64 13.22 -8.75
N GLU A 6 0.96 14.48 -9.05
CA GLU A 6 2.31 15.04 -8.95
C GLU A 6 2.83 15.04 -7.51
N PHE A 7 2.01 15.41 -6.53
CA PHE A 7 2.36 15.34 -5.11
C PHE A 7 2.67 13.90 -4.68
N LEU A 8 1.79 12.94 -5.00
CA LEU A 8 1.97 11.53 -4.64
C LEU A 8 3.23 10.94 -5.28
N LEU A 9 3.46 11.23 -6.56
CA LEU A 9 4.67 10.78 -7.24
C LEU A 9 5.93 11.41 -6.64
N GLY A 10 5.90 12.71 -6.31
CA GLY A 10 6.98 13.39 -5.59
C GLY A 10 7.28 12.75 -4.23
N THR A 11 6.24 12.41 -3.48
CA THR A 11 6.35 11.70 -2.20
C THR A 11 6.93 10.30 -2.37
N CYS A 12 6.52 9.55 -3.40
CA CYS A 12 7.07 8.24 -3.71
C CYS A 12 8.54 8.31 -4.12
N ARG A 13 8.96 9.34 -4.87
CA ARG A 13 10.37 9.58 -5.20
C ARG A 13 11.21 9.79 -3.94
N LEU A 14 10.70 10.60 -2.99
CA LEU A 14 11.37 10.80 -1.71
C LEU A 14 11.49 9.48 -0.92
N ALA A 15 10.41 8.68 -0.87
CA ALA A 15 10.40 7.39 -0.21
C ALA A 15 11.40 6.40 -0.84
N VAL A 16 11.45 6.31 -2.17
CA VAL A 16 12.41 5.49 -2.92
C VAL A 16 13.84 5.93 -2.64
N GLN A 17 14.11 7.24 -2.66
CA GLN A 17 15.44 7.75 -2.34
C GLN A 17 15.85 7.41 -0.90
N HIS A 18 14.92 7.50 0.04
CA HIS A 18 15.17 7.08 1.42
C HIS A 18 15.48 5.58 1.53
N ILE A 19 14.77 4.74 0.75
CA ILE A 19 15.05 3.30 0.64
C ILE A 19 16.47 3.04 0.15
N LEU A 20 16.89 3.70 -0.92
CA LEU A 20 18.25 3.60 -1.45
C LEU A 20 19.29 4.06 -0.43
N ASN A 21 19.03 5.17 0.27
CA ASN A 21 19.96 5.71 1.26
C ASN A 21 20.20 4.71 2.40
N TYR A 22 19.15 4.17 3.03
CA TYR A 22 19.33 3.23 4.14
C TYR A 22 19.92 1.91 3.66
N SER A 23 19.58 1.46 2.45
CA SER A 23 20.07 0.20 1.88
C SER A 23 21.56 0.26 1.57
N THR A 24 21.98 1.35 0.91
CA THR A 24 23.39 1.62 0.60
C THR A 24 24.21 1.74 1.87
N PHE A 25 23.70 2.50 2.85
CA PHE A 25 24.36 2.64 4.14
C PHE A 25 24.51 1.28 4.86
N ARG A 26 23.47 0.43 4.80
CA ARG A 26 23.50 -0.92 5.36
C ARG A 26 24.59 -1.78 4.69
N GLN A 27 24.68 -1.78 3.36
CA GLN A 27 25.71 -2.53 2.63
C GLN A 27 27.13 -2.07 3.00
N LEU A 28 27.37 -0.76 3.08
CA LEU A 28 28.66 -0.21 3.52
C LEU A 28 29.04 -0.73 4.91
N ARG A 29 28.09 -0.70 5.86
CA ARG A 29 28.31 -1.19 7.23
C ARG A 29 28.57 -2.70 7.32
N LEU A 30 27.88 -3.49 6.49
CA LEU A 30 28.14 -4.93 6.38
C LEU A 30 29.56 -5.18 5.88
N ASN A 31 30.00 -4.45 4.87
CA ASN A 31 31.35 -4.59 4.31
C ASN A 31 32.44 -4.16 5.29
N GLU A 32 32.22 -3.11 6.09
CA GLU A 32 33.19 -2.59 7.05
C GLU A 32 33.31 -3.44 8.32
N SER A 33 32.21 -3.98 8.83
CA SER A 33 32.14 -4.52 10.19
C SER A 33 31.49 -5.90 10.32
N GLY A 34 30.98 -6.48 9.22
CA GLY A 34 30.24 -7.76 9.24
C GLY A 34 28.87 -7.67 9.91
N TRP A 35 28.47 -6.49 10.40
CA TRP A 35 27.20 -6.23 11.07
C TRP A 35 26.64 -4.87 10.64
N ALA A 36 25.34 -4.81 10.35
CA ALA A 36 24.68 -3.56 10.02
C ALA A 36 23.29 -3.46 10.66
N PRO A 37 23.05 -2.43 11.49
CA PRO A 37 21.74 -2.14 12.04
C PRO A 37 20.81 -1.51 10.97
N MET A 38 19.50 -1.69 11.13
CA MET A 38 18.48 -1.19 10.20
C MET A 38 18.10 0.27 10.47
N TYR A 39 19.05 1.19 10.45
CA TYR A 39 18.74 2.61 10.65
C TYR A 39 17.84 3.16 9.54
N GLY A 40 16.86 3.98 9.91
CA GLY A 40 15.97 4.65 8.96
C GLY A 40 14.91 3.76 8.30
N ARG A 41 14.97 2.43 8.45
CA ARG A 41 13.96 1.52 7.88
C ARG A 41 12.80 1.32 8.84
N HIS A 42 11.62 1.79 8.47
CA HIS A 42 10.40 1.58 9.26
C HIS A 42 9.14 1.74 8.40
N SER A 43 8.23 0.76 8.36
CA SER A 43 7.05 0.81 7.47
C SER A 43 6.19 2.07 7.63
N ARG A 44 6.04 2.57 8.87
CA ARG A 44 5.25 3.79 9.17
C ARG A 44 5.87 5.10 8.67
N PHE A 45 7.11 5.14 8.16
CA PHE A 45 7.62 6.42 7.62
C PHE A 45 6.75 6.90 6.45
N LEU A 46 6.25 5.95 5.65
CA LEU A 46 5.42 6.26 4.49
C LEU A 46 4.02 6.75 4.91
N GLU A 47 3.46 6.20 6.01
CA GLU A 47 2.21 6.70 6.62
C GLU A 47 2.34 8.18 7.01
N THR A 48 3.49 8.60 7.57
CA THR A 48 3.74 10.00 7.93
C THR A 48 3.81 10.89 6.70
N LEU A 49 4.46 10.44 5.63
CA LEU A 49 4.57 11.18 4.37
C LEU A 49 3.23 11.31 3.63
N LEU A 50 2.30 10.41 3.89
CA LEU A 50 0.98 10.33 3.25
C LEU A 50 -0.14 10.80 4.17
N HIS A 51 0.16 11.55 5.23
CA HIS A 51 -0.86 12.05 6.15
C HIS A 51 -1.60 13.31 5.63
N PRO A 52 -2.94 13.38 5.75
CA PRO A 52 -3.87 12.30 6.10
C PRO A 52 -4.15 11.37 4.91
N GLU A 53 -4.02 10.05 5.13
CA GLU A 53 -4.13 9.03 4.08
C GLU A 53 -5.55 8.97 3.49
N GLU A 54 -6.56 9.33 4.29
CA GLU A 54 -7.96 9.43 3.90
C GLU A 54 -8.23 10.49 2.84
N VAL A 55 -7.34 11.47 2.72
CA VAL A 55 -7.42 12.53 1.71
C VAL A 55 -6.58 12.18 0.49
N LEU A 56 -5.42 11.57 0.70
CA LEU A 56 -4.40 11.41 -0.33
C LEU A 56 -4.54 10.10 -1.11
N ILE A 57 -4.87 8.99 -0.44
CA ILE A 57 -4.82 7.64 -1.02
C ILE A 57 -6.06 6.80 -0.70
N PHE A 58 -7.18 7.43 -0.33
CA PHE A 58 -8.44 6.73 -0.09
C PHE A 58 -9.03 6.13 -1.38
N LYS A 59 -9.43 4.85 -1.31
CA LYS A 59 -9.97 4.09 -2.44
C LYS A 59 -11.43 3.65 -2.26
N GLY A 60 -11.96 3.65 -1.04
CA GLY A 60 -13.35 3.28 -0.81
C GLY A 60 -13.60 2.56 0.52
N TYR A 61 -14.81 2.01 0.61
CA TYR A 61 -15.29 1.22 1.74
C TYR A 61 -15.51 -0.24 1.30
N SER A 62 -15.47 -1.20 2.21
CA SER A 62 -16.12 -2.48 1.92
C SER A 62 -17.63 -2.29 1.78
N ARG A 63 -18.27 -3.10 0.94
CA ARG A 63 -19.74 -3.14 0.78
C ARG A 63 -20.44 -3.29 2.14
N ALA A 64 -19.97 -4.23 2.95
CA ALA A 64 -20.52 -4.48 4.29
C ALA A 64 -20.43 -3.24 5.20
N LEU A 65 -19.29 -2.55 5.21
CA LEU A 65 -19.15 -1.33 6.00
C LEU A 65 -20.01 -0.19 5.45
N TYR A 66 -20.06 -0.04 4.12
CA TYR A 66 -20.88 0.99 3.47
C TYR A 66 -22.37 0.84 3.84
N GLU A 67 -22.90 -0.37 3.75
CA GLU A 67 -24.28 -0.66 4.13
C GLU A 67 -24.56 -0.36 5.61
N GLN A 68 -23.62 -0.72 6.50
CA GLN A 68 -23.72 -0.34 7.92
C GLN A 68 -23.74 1.18 8.08
N LEU A 69 -22.87 1.92 7.38
CA LEU A 69 -22.84 3.39 7.46
C LEU A 69 -24.15 4.03 6.96
N MET A 70 -24.76 3.48 5.91
CA MET A 70 -26.02 3.99 5.36
C MET A 70 -27.24 3.64 6.21
N ALA A 71 -27.22 2.49 6.90
CA ALA A 71 -28.31 2.04 7.75
C ALA A 71 -28.31 2.64 9.16
N ASN A 72 -27.16 3.13 9.63
CA ASN A 72 -27.02 3.62 11.01
C ASN A 72 -27.67 4.99 11.23
N GLU A 73 -28.25 5.15 12.42
CA GLU A 73 -28.82 6.43 12.84
C GLU A 73 -27.72 7.50 12.98
N PRO A 74 -28.04 8.77 12.67
CA PRO A 74 -27.10 9.88 12.89
C PRO A 74 -26.56 9.89 14.32
N GLY A 75 -25.23 9.83 14.45
CA GLY A 75 -24.53 9.86 15.74
C GLY A 75 -24.11 8.49 16.28
N VAL A 76 -24.56 7.38 15.67
CA VAL A 76 -24.06 6.04 16.00
C VAL A 76 -22.69 5.83 15.34
N LYS A 77 -21.67 5.53 16.15
CA LYS A 77 -20.32 5.25 15.65
C LYS A 77 -20.25 3.80 15.16
N VAL A 78 -20.05 3.64 13.86
CA VAL A 78 -19.72 2.34 13.26
C VAL A 78 -18.24 2.06 13.46
N ALA A 79 -17.93 0.91 14.07
CA ALA A 79 -16.55 0.46 14.18
C ALA A 79 -16.00 0.17 12.77
N ARG A 80 -14.89 0.81 12.43
CA ARG A 80 -14.23 0.65 11.12
C ARG A 80 -12.74 0.44 11.31
N TYR A 81 -12.16 -0.34 10.40
CA TYR A 81 -10.73 -0.60 10.33
C TYR A 81 -10.15 0.06 9.09
N ARG A 82 -9.04 0.78 9.25
CA ARG A 82 -8.30 1.36 8.11
C ARG A 82 -7.32 0.32 7.60
N GLU A 83 -7.53 -0.14 6.37
CA GLU A 83 -6.75 -1.19 5.73
C GLU A 83 -5.90 -0.60 4.61
N HIS A 84 -4.59 -0.84 4.63
CA HIS A 84 -3.74 -0.64 3.46
C HIS A 84 -3.97 -1.79 2.49
N ILE A 85 -4.46 -1.49 1.28
CA ILE A 85 -4.85 -2.52 0.32
C ILE A 85 -3.65 -3.40 -0.05
N VAL A 86 -2.51 -2.77 -0.35
CA VAL A 86 -1.20 -3.42 -0.33
C VAL A 86 -0.53 -3.12 1.02
N PRO A 87 -0.16 -4.12 1.83
CA PRO A 87 0.48 -3.87 3.11
C PRO A 87 1.75 -3.01 2.96
N MET A 88 1.89 -1.95 3.77
CA MET A 88 2.96 -0.97 3.59
C MET A 88 4.36 -1.57 3.75
N GLY A 89 4.52 -2.51 4.69
CA GLY A 89 5.77 -3.25 4.87
C GLY A 89 6.12 -4.05 3.62
N TYR A 90 5.16 -4.82 3.09
CA TYR A 90 5.34 -5.58 1.86
C TYR A 90 5.73 -4.68 0.67
N LEU A 91 5.06 -3.54 0.51
CA LEU A 91 5.36 -2.57 -0.55
C LEU A 91 6.82 -2.08 -0.47
N ILE A 92 7.28 -1.69 0.72
CA ILE A 92 8.65 -1.22 0.94
C ILE A 92 9.66 -2.34 0.67
N ASP A 93 9.40 -3.55 1.16
CA ASP A 93 10.30 -4.71 1.01
C ASP A 93 10.47 -5.09 -0.47
N GLN A 94 9.38 -5.07 -1.25
CA GLN A 94 9.42 -5.37 -2.68
C GLN A 94 10.15 -4.28 -3.47
N ILE A 95 9.92 -3.00 -3.14
CA ILE A 95 10.63 -1.89 -3.78
C ILE A 95 12.14 -1.95 -3.46
N GLU A 96 12.50 -2.19 -2.20
CA GLU A 96 13.90 -2.42 -1.78
C GLU A 96 14.52 -3.57 -2.59
N THR A 97 13.81 -4.69 -2.75
CA THR A 97 14.27 -5.84 -3.54
C THR A 97 14.53 -5.47 -5.00
N PHE A 98 13.62 -4.76 -5.67
CA PHE A 98 13.82 -4.36 -7.06
C PHE A 98 14.94 -3.34 -7.26
N LEU A 99 15.15 -2.45 -6.30
CA LEU A 99 16.21 -1.44 -6.38
C LEU A 99 17.61 -2.05 -6.20
N LEU A 100 17.70 -3.17 -5.46
CA LEU A 100 18.95 -3.83 -5.11
C LEU A 100 19.23 -5.11 -5.92
N ASP A 101 18.40 -5.40 -6.92
CA ASP A 101 18.61 -6.53 -7.84
C ASP A 101 19.95 -6.35 -8.58
N GLU A 102 20.85 -7.33 -8.46
CA GLU A 102 22.19 -7.27 -9.06
C GLU A 102 22.19 -7.51 -10.58
N GLU A 103 21.21 -8.26 -11.09
CA GLU A 103 21.12 -8.63 -12.50
C GLU A 103 20.32 -7.60 -13.30
N ASN A 104 19.23 -7.10 -12.72
CA ASN A 104 18.32 -6.18 -13.37
C ASN A 104 17.70 -5.16 -12.39
N PRO A 105 18.49 -4.19 -11.90
CA PRO A 105 18.01 -3.19 -10.96
C PRO A 105 16.93 -2.30 -11.60
N MET A 106 15.85 -2.07 -10.87
CA MET A 106 14.81 -1.14 -11.28
C MET A 106 15.29 0.30 -11.14
N ALA A 107 15.03 1.12 -12.16
CA ALA A 107 15.33 2.55 -12.09
C ALA A 107 14.52 3.22 -10.96
N PRO A 108 15.12 4.14 -10.16
CA PRO A 108 14.41 4.77 -9.04
C PRO A 108 13.10 5.47 -9.43
N GLU A 109 13.04 6.08 -10.61
CA GLU A 109 11.83 6.72 -11.14
C GLU A 109 10.73 5.70 -11.47
N GLU A 110 11.11 4.51 -11.99
CA GLU A 110 10.16 3.41 -12.22
C GLU A 110 9.66 2.86 -10.89
N ALA A 111 10.55 2.66 -9.91
CA ALA A 111 10.18 2.23 -8.56
C ALA A 111 9.20 3.20 -7.89
N ALA A 112 9.39 4.50 -8.08
CA ALA A 112 8.47 5.51 -7.55
C ALA A 112 7.07 5.40 -8.17
N ARG A 113 6.98 5.13 -9.48
CA ARG A 113 5.70 4.92 -10.18
C ARG A 113 5.02 3.63 -9.73
N VAL A 114 5.77 2.53 -9.61
CA VAL A 114 5.27 1.26 -9.10
C VAL A 114 4.77 1.42 -7.66
N MET A 115 5.52 2.12 -6.80
CA MET A 115 5.09 2.45 -5.45
C MET A 115 3.78 3.24 -5.47
N CYS A 116 3.74 4.35 -6.21
CA CYS A 116 2.59 5.23 -6.30
C CYS A 116 1.31 4.52 -6.76
N ARG A 117 1.41 3.62 -7.76
CA ARG A 117 0.27 2.86 -8.28
C ARG A 117 -0.34 1.93 -7.23
N ASN A 118 0.48 1.41 -6.33
CA ASN A 118 0.07 0.43 -5.33
C ASN A 118 -0.34 1.07 -3.99
N LEU A 119 -0.27 2.41 -3.87
CA LEU A 119 -0.79 3.12 -2.71
C LEU A 119 -2.32 3.14 -2.71
N GLY A 120 -2.90 2.73 -1.59
CA GLY A 120 -4.34 2.79 -1.39
C GLY A 120 -4.75 2.33 -0.01
N ILE A 121 -5.66 3.07 0.61
CA ILE A 121 -6.38 2.61 1.80
C ILE A 121 -7.86 2.39 1.49
N ALA A 122 -8.43 1.41 2.16
CA ALA A 122 -9.87 1.21 2.26
C ALA A 122 -10.29 1.20 3.72
N TYR A 123 -11.54 1.55 3.98
CA TYR A 123 -12.17 1.27 5.27
C TYR A 123 -12.97 -0.02 5.16
N ILE A 124 -12.69 -0.97 6.03
CA ILE A 124 -13.39 -2.26 6.09
C ILE A 124 -13.95 -2.48 7.51
N THR A 125 -14.80 -3.47 7.69
CA THR A 125 -15.25 -3.88 9.01
C THR A 125 -14.11 -4.53 9.80
N VAL A 126 -14.21 -4.54 11.13
CA VAL A 126 -13.20 -5.20 11.98
C VAL A 126 -13.13 -6.71 11.70
N ASP A 127 -14.27 -7.34 11.38
CA ASP A 127 -14.33 -8.77 11.09
C ASP A 127 -13.69 -9.11 9.73
N GLU A 128 -13.90 -8.28 8.70
CA GLU A 128 -13.20 -8.40 7.43
C GLU A 128 -11.68 -8.27 7.59
N ALA A 129 -11.22 -7.31 8.41
CA ALA A 129 -9.79 -7.15 8.69
C ALA A 129 -9.21 -8.39 9.38
N ARG A 130 -9.91 -8.95 10.37
CA ARG A 130 -9.48 -10.18 11.05
C ARG A 130 -9.47 -11.38 10.11
N TYR A 131 -10.46 -11.49 9.22
CA TYR A 131 -10.53 -12.55 8.23
C TYR A 131 -9.35 -12.50 7.25
N LEU A 132 -9.04 -11.32 6.70
CA LEU A 132 -7.86 -11.10 5.86
C LEU A 132 -6.56 -11.49 6.57
N ASP A 133 -6.40 -11.05 7.81
CA ASP A 133 -5.17 -11.26 8.59
C ASP A 133 -4.95 -12.72 8.95
N HIS A 134 -6.00 -13.42 9.39
CA HIS A 134 -5.88 -14.72 10.04
C HIS A 134 -6.28 -15.89 9.13
N GLU A 135 -7.42 -15.76 8.44
CA GLU A 135 -7.97 -16.85 7.61
C GLU A 135 -7.32 -16.84 6.23
N CYS A 136 -7.20 -15.66 5.60
CA CYS A 136 -6.50 -15.53 4.31
C CYS A 136 -4.97 -15.48 4.47
N LYS A 137 -4.47 -15.22 5.69
CA LYS A 137 -3.04 -15.06 6.02
C LYS A 137 -2.36 -13.92 5.24
N LEU A 138 -3.09 -12.84 4.95
CA LEU A 138 -2.63 -11.72 4.10
C LEU A 138 -2.23 -10.48 4.90
N LYS A 139 -1.99 -10.60 6.21
CA LYS A 139 -1.66 -9.47 7.08
C LYS A 139 -0.45 -8.65 6.58
N ILE A 140 0.57 -9.33 6.09
CA ILE A 140 1.86 -8.74 5.70
C ILE A 140 2.26 -9.09 4.27
N CYS A 141 1.35 -9.66 3.48
CA CYS A 141 1.64 -10.11 2.12
C CYS A 141 0.43 -9.94 1.20
N MET A 142 0.70 -10.08 -0.09
CA MET A 142 -0.30 -10.16 -1.14
C MET A 142 -0.62 -11.64 -1.46
N PRO A 143 -1.75 -11.92 -2.14
CA PRO A 143 -2.07 -13.28 -2.58
C PRO A 143 -0.95 -13.92 -3.41
N ASP A 144 -0.91 -15.25 -3.41
CA ASP A 144 0.00 -16.02 -4.26
C ASP A 144 -0.17 -15.62 -5.74
N GLU A 145 0.94 -15.64 -6.49
CA GLU A 145 1.03 -15.26 -7.92
C GLU A 145 0.77 -13.78 -8.23
N TRP A 146 0.37 -12.97 -7.23
CA TRP A 146 0.30 -11.54 -7.39
C TRP A 146 1.70 -10.91 -7.46
N CYS A 147 1.93 -10.01 -8.42
CA CYS A 147 3.20 -9.30 -8.55
C CYS A 147 3.02 -7.78 -8.50
N LEU A 148 3.94 -7.08 -7.84
CA LEU A 148 3.85 -5.64 -7.62
C LEU A 148 3.77 -4.82 -8.92
N LYS A 149 4.44 -5.29 -9.97
CA LYS A 149 4.55 -4.58 -11.26
C LYS A 149 3.32 -4.70 -12.13
N ALA A 150 2.53 -5.77 -12.05
CA ALA A 150 1.39 -5.99 -12.96
C ALA A 150 0.09 -6.42 -12.28
N GLY A 151 0.14 -6.85 -11.03
CA GLY A 151 -1.02 -7.23 -10.23
C GLY A 151 -1.92 -6.03 -9.93
N ASP A 152 -3.23 -6.30 -9.84
CA ASP A 152 -4.20 -5.31 -9.36
C ASP A 152 -4.22 -5.33 -7.83
N PRO A 153 -3.97 -4.22 -7.12
CA PRO A 153 -4.05 -4.16 -5.66
C PRO A 153 -5.35 -4.75 -5.08
N ILE A 154 -6.46 -4.63 -5.83
CA ILE A 154 -7.77 -5.08 -5.35
C ILE A 154 -7.86 -6.59 -5.11
N GLU A 155 -6.97 -7.39 -5.71
CA GLU A 155 -6.95 -8.85 -5.56
C GLU A 155 -6.80 -9.30 -4.10
N ARG A 156 -6.11 -8.51 -3.26
CA ARG A 156 -6.01 -8.82 -1.83
C ARG A 156 -7.37 -8.77 -1.13
N LEU A 157 -8.20 -7.78 -1.45
CA LEU A 157 -9.57 -7.68 -0.91
C LEU A 157 -10.47 -8.80 -1.47
N ARG A 158 -10.34 -9.12 -2.76
CA ARG A 158 -11.08 -10.23 -3.39
C ARG A 158 -10.80 -11.57 -2.73
N LYS A 159 -9.54 -11.83 -2.38
CA LYS A 159 -9.15 -13.06 -1.67
C LYS A 159 -9.85 -13.19 -0.31
N GLY A 160 -10.19 -12.07 0.33
CA GLY A 160 -10.99 -12.00 1.56
C GLY A 160 -12.50 -11.96 1.35
N ASN A 161 -13.01 -12.11 0.11
CA ASN A 161 -14.41 -11.89 -0.25
C ASN A 161 -14.93 -10.49 0.09
N ILE A 162 -14.06 -9.48 0.04
CA ILE A 162 -14.40 -8.08 0.32
C ILE A 162 -14.63 -7.34 -1.00
N GLU A 163 -15.87 -6.91 -1.24
CA GLU A 163 -16.20 -6.02 -2.35
C GLU A 163 -15.89 -4.57 -1.97
N LEU A 164 -15.05 -3.90 -2.76
CA LEU A 164 -14.73 -2.49 -2.58
C LEU A 164 -15.75 -1.60 -3.31
N VAL A 165 -16.17 -0.53 -2.66
CA VAL A 165 -17.19 0.40 -3.16
C VAL A 165 -16.70 1.83 -2.98
N ASP A 166 -17.01 2.70 -3.93
CA ASP A 166 -16.66 4.11 -3.81
C ASP A 166 -17.55 4.83 -2.78
N LYS A 167 -17.32 6.13 -2.59
CA LYS A 167 -18.09 6.97 -1.65
C LYS A 167 -19.60 7.03 -1.97
N ASP A 168 -19.98 6.74 -3.22
CA ASP A 168 -21.34 6.79 -3.73
C ASP A 168 -21.97 5.38 -3.80
N GLY A 169 -21.24 4.35 -3.34
CA GLY A 169 -21.69 2.96 -3.30
C GLY A 169 -21.47 2.18 -4.59
N ASN A 170 -20.81 2.74 -5.61
CA ASN A 170 -20.55 2.02 -6.85
C ASN A 170 -19.41 1.01 -6.65
N ALA A 171 -19.53 -0.17 -7.27
CA ALA A 171 -18.50 -1.20 -7.19
C ALA A 171 -17.19 -0.73 -7.84
N VAL A 172 -16.08 -0.87 -7.12
CA VAL A 172 -14.73 -0.67 -7.64
C VAL A 172 -14.20 -2.03 -8.06
N THR A 173 -13.98 -2.23 -9.36
CA THR A 173 -13.54 -3.53 -9.91
C THR A 173 -12.06 -3.55 -10.31
N THR A 174 -11.36 -2.42 -10.24
CA THR A 174 -9.92 -2.38 -10.47
C THR A 174 -9.32 -1.16 -9.81
N LEU A 175 -8.09 -1.32 -9.30
CA LEU A 175 -7.27 -0.21 -8.82
C LEU A 175 -6.06 0.06 -9.72
N LYS A 176 -5.97 -0.64 -10.86
CA LYS A 176 -4.98 -0.32 -11.88
C LYS A 176 -5.27 1.06 -12.43
N MET A 177 -4.27 1.95 -12.35
CA MET A 177 -4.34 3.22 -13.04
C MET A 177 -4.13 3.00 -14.54
N SER A 178 -4.87 3.71 -15.40
CA SER A 178 -4.77 3.65 -16.86
C SER A 178 -3.48 4.26 -17.45
N PHE A 179 -2.41 4.34 -16.67
CA PHE A 179 -1.10 4.86 -17.09
C PHE A 179 -0.15 3.76 -17.60
N ASP A 180 -0.65 2.57 -17.86
CA ASP A 180 0.10 1.49 -18.50
C ASP A 180 0.30 1.84 -19.98
N TYR A 181 1.37 2.58 -20.28
CA TYR A 181 1.95 2.77 -21.62
C TYR A 181 3.38 2.24 -21.64
#